data_AF-A0A1Q3CKP5-F1
#
_entry.id   AF-A0A1Q3CKP5-F1
#
_cell.length_a   1.000
_cell.length_b   1.000
_cell.length_c   1.000
_cell.angle_alpha   90.00
_cell.angle_beta   90.00
_cell.angle_gamma   90.00
#
_symmetry.space_group_name_H-M   'P 1'
#
loop_
_entity.id
_entity.type
_entity.pdbx_description
1 polymer ?
#
loop_
_entity_poly.entity_id
_entity_poly.type
_entity_poly.pdbx_seq_one_letter_code
_entity_poly.pdbx_strand_id
1 'polypeptide(L)'
;MTFLVVDTPSPYNAIIGRPGLNLLEAIVFTRHLLMKFPTRFGVVEVRGDQEVARRCYKTAITDKGKGKVLTIANVELRGDMEPERPQPVEDVLQVPVEEGSDEKLLQVGSQLGEVEKEELITFLCDNKDVFAWSAEEVPGISLEVMVHKLSVDPARPPIRQKKRNFAPERHQAIAEEVIKLLQAGFI
;
A
#
# COMPACT_ATOMS: atom_id res chain seq x y z
N MET A 1 -5.13 11.23 -22.82
CA MET A 1 -3.86 10.93 -22.11
C MET A 1 -2.74 11.62 -22.89
N THR A 2 -1.97 12.48 -22.24
CA THR A 2 -0.82 13.18 -22.83
C THR A 2 0.46 12.40 -22.48
N PHE A 3 1.34 12.20 -23.46
CA PHE A 3 2.59 11.45 -23.28
C PHE A 3 3.79 12.36 -23.49
N LEU A 4 4.80 12.21 -22.65
CA LEU A 4 6.12 12.78 -22.89
C LEU A 4 6.98 11.73 -23.60
N VAL A 5 7.44 12.05 -24.80
CA VAL A 5 8.38 11.21 -25.53
C VAL A 5 9.78 11.72 -25.25
N VAL A 6 10.63 10.86 -24.70
CA VAL A 6 12.04 11.16 -24.41
C VAL A 6 12.90 10.25 -25.27
N ASP A 7 13.70 10.84 -26.15
CA ASP A 7 14.66 10.09 -26.96
C ASP A 7 15.94 9.84 -26.14
N THR A 8 15.90 8.76 -25.35
CA THR A 8 17.02 8.36 -24.49
C THR A 8 17.12 6.84 -24.42
N PRO A 9 18.34 6.26 -24.42
CA PRO A 9 18.52 4.83 -24.20
C PRO A 9 18.01 4.45 -22.79
N SER A 10 16.91 3.71 -22.75
CA SER A 10 16.25 3.25 -21.52
C SER A 10 15.95 1.74 -21.63
N PRO A 11 16.08 0.97 -20.53
CA PRO A 11 15.64 -0.43 -20.50
C PRO A 11 14.11 -0.57 -20.52
N TYR A 12 13.37 0.54 -20.44
CA TYR A 12 11.91 0.59 -20.44
C TYR A 12 11.38 1.27 -21.70
N ASN A 13 10.39 0.65 -22.35
CA ASN A 13 9.70 1.22 -23.52
C ASN A 13 8.66 2.29 -23.15
N ALA A 14 8.11 2.21 -21.93
CA ALA A 14 7.15 3.18 -21.39
C ALA A 14 7.20 3.17 -19.86
N ILE A 15 7.00 4.33 -19.25
CA ILE A 15 6.87 4.49 -17.80
C ILE A 15 5.48 5.08 -17.54
N ILE A 16 4.63 4.32 -16.84
CA ILE A 16 3.28 4.75 -16.51
C ILE A 16 3.26 5.09 -15.02
N GLY A 17 3.02 6.37 -14.73
CA GLY A 17 2.88 6.85 -13.36
C GLY A 17 1.53 6.46 -12.74
N ARG A 18 1.41 6.64 -11.42
CA ARG A 18 0.15 6.43 -10.68
C ARG A 18 -1.07 7.14 -11.30
N PRO A 19 -0.99 8.42 -11.76
CA PRO A 19 -2.13 9.05 -12.42
C PRO A 19 -2.59 8.31 -13.68
N GLY A 20 -1.64 7.75 -14.45
CA GLY A 20 -1.94 6.99 -15.65
C GLY A 20 -2.56 5.63 -15.36
N LEU A 21 -2.07 4.94 -14.32
CA LEU A 21 -2.68 3.69 -13.85
C LEU A 21 -4.11 3.91 -13.33
N ASN A 22 -4.33 4.99 -12.57
CA ASN A 22 -5.66 5.33 -12.05
C ASN A 22 -6.64 5.68 -13.18
N LEU A 23 -6.18 6.44 -14.20
CA LEU A 23 -7.00 6.77 -15.37
C LEU A 23 -7.40 5.53 -16.17
N LEU A 24 -6.54 4.52 -16.19
CA LEU A 24 -6.81 3.23 -16.84
C LEU A 24 -7.61 2.29 -15.94
N GLU A 25 -7.92 2.65 -14.69
CA GLU A 25 -8.46 1.74 -13.68
C GLU A 25 -7.63 0.44 -13.60
N ALA A 26 -6.32 0.58 -13.73
CA ALA A 26 -5.42 -0.54 -13.91
C ALA A 26 -5.00 -1.16 -12.57
N ILE A 27 -5.09 -2.49 -12.49
CA ILE A 27 -4.60 -3.27 -11.36
C ILE A 27 -3.27 -3.92 -11.76
N VAL A 28 -2.21 -3.57 -11.03
CA VAL A 28 -0.86 -4.08 -11.28
C VAL A 28 -0.48 -5.11 -10.23
N PHE A 29 -0.25 -6.34 -10.67
CA PHE A 29 0.29 -7.43 -9.88
C PHE A 29 1.79 -7.58 -10.14
N THR A 30 2.59 -6.82 -9.40
CA THR A 30 4.06 -6.72 -9.57
C THR A 30 4.77 -8.07 -9.48
N ARG A 31 4.37 -8.95 -8.55
CA ARG A 31 5.02 -10.26 -8.33
C ARG A 31 4.90 -11.21 -9.54
N HIS A 32 3.84 -11.11 -10.32
CA HIS A 32 3.61 -11.93 -11.53
C HIS A 32 3.79 -11.11 -12.81
N LEU A 33 4.28 -9.86 -12.70
CA LEU A 33 4.41 -8.92 -13.82
C LEU A 33 3.13 -8.83 -14.67
N LEU A 34 1.96 -8.81 -14.02
CA LEU A 34 0.66 -8.79 -14.70
C LEU A 34 -0.01 -7.44 -14.45
N MET A 35 -0.56 -6.82 -15.48
CA MET A 35 -1.41 -5.63 -15.38
C MET A 35 -2.75 -5.95 -16.04
N LYS A 36 -3.85 -5.59 -15.39
CA LYS A 36 -5.19 -5.67 -15.96
C LYS A 36 -5.84 -4.30 -15.97
N PHE A 37 -6.61 -4.00 -17.01
CA PHE A 37 -7.41 -2.77 -17.06
C PHE A 37 -8.66 -2.96 -17.94
N PRO A 38 -9.77 -2.31 -17.60
CA PRO A 38 -11.00 -2.35 -18.39
C PRO A 38 -10.85 -1.61 -19.73
N THR A 39 -11.49 -2.15 -20.76
CA THR A 39 -11.68 -1.50 -22.06
C THR A 39 -13.11 -1.72 -22.55
N ARG A 40 -13.53 -0.98 -23.59
CA ARG A 40 -14.84 -1.15 -24.24
C ARG A 40 -15.12 -2.56 -24.80
N PHE A 41 -14.09 -3.40 -24.93
CA PHE A 41 -14.19 -4.78 -25.40
C PHE A 41 -13.97 -5.82 -24.29
N GLY A 42 -13.92 -5.38 -23.03
CA GLY A 42 -13.65 -6.23 -21.87
C GLY A 42 -12.32 -5.91 -21.19
N VAL A 43 -11.92 -6.74 -20.24
CA VAL A 43 -10.68 -6.57 -19.48
C VAL A 43 -9.49 -7.05 -20.31
N VAL A 44 -8.51 -6.17 -20.49
CA VAL A 44 -7.24 -6.52 -21.15
C VAL A 44 -6.23 -6.93 -20.10
N GLU A 45 -5.49 -8.01 -20.38
CA GLU A 45 -4.37 -8.48 -19.57
C GLU A 45 -3.05 -8.24 -20.30
N VAL A 46 -2.11 -7.58 -19.64
CA VAL A 46 -0.74 -7.40 -20.10
C VAL A 46 0.19 -8.19 -19.18
N ARG A 47 0.88 -9.19 -19.72
CA ARG A 47 1.87 -10.00 -19.00
C ARG A 47 3.28 -9.61 -19.40
N GLY A 48 4.11 -9.37 -18.39
CA GLY A 48 5.55 -9.21 -18.55
C GLY A 48 6.26 -10.55 -18.52
N ASP A 49 7.40 -10.61 -19.20
CA ASP A 49 8.30 -11.74 -19.18
C ASP A 49 9.28 -11.62 -17.99
N GLN A 50 9.24 -12.60 -17.10
CA GLN A 50 10.05 -12.59 -15.88
C GLN A 50 11.54 -12.82 -16.14
N GLU A 51 11.90 -13.57 -17.19
CA GLU A 51 13.30 -13.80 -17.56
C GLU A 51 13.90 -12.54 -18.16
N VAL A 52 13.18 -11.89 -19.07
CA VAL A 52 13.58 -10.62 -19.67
C VAL A 52 13.70 -9.54 -18.60
N ALA A 53 12.71 -9.40 -17.72
CA ALA A 53 12.75 -8.43 -16.62
C ALA A 53 13.97 -8.64 -15.70
N ARG A 54 14.27 -9.89 -15.34
CA ARG A 54 15.47 -10.24 -14.55
C ARG A 54 16.76 -9.94 -15.28
N ARG A 55 16.82 -10.20 -16.59
CA ARG A 55 17.98 -9.91 -17.43
C ARG A 55 18.22 -8.40 -17.52
N CYS A 56 17.18 -7.60 -17.79
CA CYS A 56 17.24 -6.14 -17.81
C CYS A 56 17.71 -5.57 -16.47
N TYR A 57 17.19 -6.09 -15.35
CA TYR A 57 17.62 -5.66 -14.01
C TYR A 57 19.10 -5.96 -13.76
N LYS A 58 19.57 -7.16 -14.12
CA LYS A 58 21.00 -7.53 -14.02
C LYS A 58 21.87 -6.63 -14.89
N THR A 59 21.49 -6.41 -16.15
CA THR A 59 22.24 -5.54 -17.07
C THR A 59 22.33 -4.12 -16.52
N ALA A 60 21.22 -3.54 -16.05
CA ALA A 60 21.19 -2.20 -15.45
C ALA A 60 22.08 -2.06 -14.20
N ILE A 61 22.19 -3.11 -13.37
CA ILE A 61 23.08 -3.12 -12.20
C ILE A 61 24.55 -3.29 -12.57
N THR A 62 24.83 -4.06 -13.62
CA THR A 62 26.21 -4.40 -14.00
C THR A 62 26.83 -3.31 -14.88
N ASP A 63 26.01 -2.52 -15.59
CA ASP A 63 26.44 -1.49 -16.52
C ASP A 63 26.67 -0.10 -15.85
N LYS A 64 27.14 -0.08 -14.61
CA LYS A 64 27.43 1.15 -13.84
C LYS A 64 28.50 2.07 -14.46
N GLY A 65 29.02 1.77 -15.66
CA GLY A 65 30.23 2.39 -16.20
C GLY A 65 30.15 3.00 -17.60
N LYS A 66 29.11 2.76 -18.42
CA LYS A 66 29.15 3.21 -19.83
C LYS A 66 27.79 3.66 -20.35
N GLY A 67 27.40 4.86 -19.96
CA GLY A 67 26.30 5.59 -20.59
C GLY A 67 25.26 6.00 -19.57
N LYS A 68 24.66 7.18 -19.81
CA LYS A 68 23.64 7.84 -18.99
C LYS A 68 22.35 7.02 -18.90
N VAL A 69 22.39 5.85 -18.27
CA VAL A 69 21.19 5.22 -17.74
C VAL A 69 20.76 6.13 -16.60
N LEU A 70 19.56 6.72 -16.70
CA LEU A 70 18.92 7.39 -15.58
C LEU A 70 18.74 6.35 -14.47
N THR A 71 19.74 6.23 -13.60
CA THR A 71 19.51 5.74 -12.25
C THR A 71 18.42 6.66 -11.70
N ILE A 72 17.22 6.12 -11.51
CA ILE A 72 16.24 6.77 -10.65
C ILE A 72 16.94 6.83 -9.29
N ALA A 73 17.54 7.97 -8.98
CA ALA A 73 18.36 8.20 -7.79
C ALA A 73 17.54 8.16 -6.49
N ASN A 74 16.28 7.73 -6.55
CA ASN A 74 15.34 7.73 -5.44
C ASN A 74 14.83 6.31 -5.10
N VAL A 75 15.58 5.26 -5.42
CA VAL A 75 15.42 3.98 -4.71
C VAL A 75 16.69 3.73 -3.91
N GLU A 76 16.91 4.62 -2.94
CA GLU A 76 17.50 4.16 -1.70
C GLU A 76 16.58 3.04 -1.21
N LEU A 77 17.09 1.80 -1.22
CA LEU A 77 16.55 0.77 -0.35
C LEU A 77 16.78 1.32 1.06
N ARG A 78 15.82 2.07 1.60
CA ARG A 78 15.79 2.51 3.00
C ARG A 78 15.99 1.23 3.82
N GLY A 79 17.22 0.99 4.27
CA GLY A 79 17.50 -0.07 5.21
C GLY A 79 16.72 0.26 6.48
N ASP A 80 15.89 -0.67 6.95
CA ASP A 80 15.17 -0.70 8.23
C ASP A 80 14.90 0.66 8.91
N MET A 81 14.55 1.69 8.14
CA MET A 81 13.98 2.90 8.66
C MET A 81 12.52 2.54 8.85
N GLU A 82 12.15 2.26 10.09
CA GLU A 82 10.80 2.50 10.59
C GLU A 82 10.27 3.74 9.84
N PRO A 83 9.21 3.63 9.03
CA PRO A 83 8.68 4.78 8.34
C PRO A 83 8.30 5.77 9.45
N GLU A 84 9.12 6.81 9.63
CA GLU A 84 8.74 7.94 10.48
C GLU A 84 7.37 8.38 9.98
N ARG A 85 6.35 8.06 10.77
CA ARG A 85 5.00 8.52 10.48
C ARG A 85 5.13 10.04 10.42
N PRO A 86 4.62 10.69 9.36
CA PRO A 86 4.65 12.14 9.29
C PRO A 86 4.02 12.68 10.58
N GLN A 87 4.84 13.31 11.39
CA GLN A 87 4.37 13.94 12.62
C GLN A 87 3.65 15.23 12.22
N PRO A 88 2.56 15.59 12.91
CA PRO A 88 1.93 16.88 12.71
C PRO A 88 3.00 17.97 12.80
N VAL A 89 3.03 18.87 11.81
CA VAL A 89 3.93 20.03 11.79
C VAL A 89 3.54 21.05 12.87
N GLU A 90 2.30 20.92 13.37
CA GLU A 90 1.68 21.81 14.34
C GLU A 90 1.14 21.01 15.52
N ASP A 91 1.03 21.66 16.69
CA ASP A 91 0.42 21.05 17.86
C ASP A 91 -1.04 20.67 17.57
N VAL A 92 -1.46 19.53 18.11
CA VAL A 92 -2.82 18.99 17.90
C VAL A 92 -3.60 19.00 19.20
N LEU A 93 -4.90 19.27 19.09
CA LEU A 93 -5.87 19.19 20.17
C LEU A 93 -6.62 17.88 20.07
N GLN A 94 -6.73 17.17 21.19
CA GLN A 94 -7.51 15.95 21.29
C GLN A 94 -8.98 16.31 21.54
N VAL A 95 -9.86 15.82 20.69
CA VAL A 95 -11.30 16.05 20.76
C VAL A 95 -12.00 14.70 20.89
N PRO A 96 -12.79 14.47 21.96
CA PRO A 96 -13.57 13.26 22.10
C PRO A 96 -14.74 13.24 21.12
N VAL A 97 -14.92 12.12 20.43
CA VAL A 97 -16.02 11.90 19.47
C VAL A 97 -17.34 11.59 20.18
N GLU A 98 -17.27 11.05 21.39
CA GLU A 98 -18.42 10.76 22.24
C GLU A 98 -18.20 11.37 23.63
N GLU A 99 -19.21 12.05 24.17
CA GLU A 99 -19.16 12.60 25.53
C GLU A 99 -18.93 11.47 26.54
N GLY A 100 -17.73 11.41 27.11
CA GLY A 100 -17.34 10.44 28.14
C GLY A 100 -16.49 9.25 27.67
N SER A 101 -16.01 9.22 26.42
CA SER A 101 -15.05 8.20 25.96
C SER A 101 -13.64 8.78 25.81
N ASP A 102 -12.67 8.24 26.56
CA ASP A 102 -11.24 8.54 26.39
C ASP A 102 -10.57 7.70 25.28
N GLU A 103 -11.30 6.74 24.70
CA GLU A 103 -10.74 5.80 23.71
C GLU A 103 -10.92 6.31 22.27
N LYS A 104 -11.96 7.10 22.00
CA LYS A 104 -12.30 7.60 20.66
C LYS A 104 -11.95 9.09 20.54
N LEU A 105 -10.65 9.37 20.47
CA LEU A 105 -10.11 10.73 20.36
C LEU A 105 -9.69 11.04 18.92
N LEU A 106 -10.10 12.21 18.42
CA LEU A 106 -9.62 12.79 17.17
C LEU A 106 -8.57 13.86 17.45
N GLN A 107 -7.62 14.02 16.53
CA GLN A 107 -6.61 15.06 16.60
C GLN A 107 -6.93 16.15 15.59
N VAL A 108 -7.16 17.38 16.06
CA VAL A 108 -7.45 18.56 15.24
C VAL A 108 -6.32 19.57 15.41
N GLY A 109 -5.88 20.22 14.33
CA GLY A 109 -4.79 21.21 14.39
C GLY A 109 -5.12 22.38 15.34
N SER A 110 -4.15 22.79 16.15
CA SER A 110 -4.31 23.89 17.12
C SER A 110 -4.42 25.28 16.48
N GLN A 111 -3.94 25.45 15.24
CA GLN A 111 -3.92 26.74 14.54
C GLN A 111 -5.19 27.02 13.70
N LEU A 112 -6.17 26.11 13.71
CA LEU A 112 -7.46 26.39 13.08
C LEU A 112 -8.18 27.55 13.77
N GLY A 113 -8.85 28.40 12.99
CA GLY A 113 -9.71 29.44 13.54
C GLY A 113 -10.85 28.81 14.37
N GLU A 114 -11.31 29.51 15.42
CA GLU A 114 -12.33 28.97 16.35
C GLU A 114 -13.58 28.47 15.63
N VAL A 115 -14.08 29.22 14.64
CA VAL A 115 -15.26 28.85 13.85
C VAL A 115 -15.00 27.60 13.01
N GLU A 116 -13.88 27.56 12.28
CA GLU A 116 -13.51 26.42 11.42
C GLU A 116 -13.27 25.15 12.24
N LYS A 117 -12.71 25.31 13.44
CA LYS A 117 -12.49 24.23 14.38
C LYS A 117 -13.80 23.66 14.90
N GLU A 118 -14.76 24.51 15.28
CA GLU A 118 -16.09 24.05 15.71
C GLU A 118 -16.83 23.33 14.57
N GLU A 119 -16.80 23.88 13.36
CA GLU A 119 -17.41 23.26 12.18
C GLU A 119 -16.78 21.88 11.88
N LEU A 120 -15.45 21.78 11.92
CA LEU A 120 -14.73 20.54 11.69
C LEU A 120 -15.02 19.49 12.76
N ILE A 121 -15.02 19.88 14.04
CA ILE A 121 -15.36 18.97 15.14
C ILE A 121 -16.78 18.45 14.98
N THR A 122 -17.74 19.34 14.70
CA THR A 122 -19.15 18.96 14.47
C THR A 122 -19.25 17.97 13.32
N PHE A 123 -18.61 18.26 12.18
CA PHE A 123 -18.59 17.37 11.02
C PHE A 123 -18.00 16.00 11.35
N LEU A 124 -16.89 15.94 12.09
CA LEU A 124 -16.25 14.68 12.44
C LEU A 124 -17.10 13.85 13.42
N CYS A 125 -17.77 14.49 14.37
CA CYS A 125 -18.69 13.83 15.29
C CYS A 125 -19.94 13.29 14.57
N ASP A 126 -20.47 14.03 13.60
CA ASP A 126 -21.61 13.62 12.79
C ASP A 126 -21.30 12.40 11.91
N ASN A 127 -20.03 12.22 11.52
CA ASN A 127 -19.55 11.12 10.67
C ASN A 127 -18.75 10.06 11.47
N LYS A 128 -19.08 9.86 12.75
CA LYS A 128 -18.35 8.94 13.63
C LYS A 128 -18.36 7.47 13.19
N ASP A 129 -19.32 7.08 12.37
CA ASP A 129 -19.52 5.74 11.79
C ASP A 129 -18.59 5.45 10.60
N VAL A 130 -17.98 6.48 10.00
CA VAL A 130 -17.00 6.34 8.91
C VAL A 130 -15.65 5.87 9.44
N PHE A 131 -15.35 6.12 10.71
CA PHE A 131 -14.10 5.74 11.35
C PHE A 131 -14.19 4.34 11.96
N ALA A 132 -13.14 3.55 11.75
CA ALA A 132 -12.96 2.29 12.47
C ALA A 132 -12.03 2.52 13.66
N TRP A 133 -12.56 2.36 14.87
CA TRP A 133 -11.83 2.53 16.12
C TRP A 133 -11.10 1.25 16.53
N SER A 134 -11.54 0.11 16.01
CA SER A 134 -10.91 -1.20 16.19
C SER A 134 -10.89 -1.98 14.87
N ALA A 135 -10.16 -3.09 14.84
CA ALA A 135 -10.15 -3.99 13.69
C ALA A 135 -11.53 -4.65 13.46
N GLU A 136 -12.35 -4.79 14.51
CA GLU A 136 -13.67 -5.43 14.46
C GLU A 136 -14.70 -4.55 13.74
N GLU A 137 -14.52 -3.23 13.81
CA GLU A 137 -15.44 -2.24 13.23
C GLU A 137 -15.20 -2.01 11.74
N VAL A 138 -14.14 -2.58 11.15
CA VAL A 138 -13.90 -2.49 9.71
C VAL A 138 -14.80 -3.53 9.03
N PRO A 139 -15.86 -3.15 8.29
CA PRO A 139 -16.57 -4.09 7.44
C PRO A 139 -15.56 -4.57 6.39
N GLY A 140 -15.07 -5.80 6.58
CA GLY A 140 -14.13 -6.41 5.65
C GLY A 140 -14.68 -6.34 4.23
N ILE A 141 -13.79 -6.23 3.25
CA ILE A 141 -14.17 -6.39 1.84
C ILE A 141 -14.79 -7.79 1.71
N SER A 142 -15.97 -7.89 1.10
CA SER A 142 -16.64 -9.18 0.88
C SER A 142 -15.64 -10.21 0.35
N LEU A 143 -15.62 -11.39 0.96
CA LEU A 143 -14.71 -12.47 0.57
C LEU A 143 -14.90 -12.85 -0.90
N GLU A 144 -16.09 -12.64 -1.47
CA GLU A 144 -16.32 -12.84 -2.91
C GLU A 144 -15.46 -11.91 -3.80
N VAL A 145 -15.14 -10.71 -3.31
CA VAL A 145 -14.31 -9.72 -3.99
C VAL A 145 -12.84 -9.88 -3.59
N MET A 146 -12.57 -10.17 -2.32
CA MET A 146 -11.21 -10.21 -1.76
C MET A 146 -10.50 -11.56 -2.00
N VAL A 147 -11.23 -12.66 -2.17
CA VAL A 147 -10.62 -13.99 -2.35
C VAL A 147 -10.15 -14.15 -3.79
N HIS A 148 -8.83 -14.31 -3.94
CA HIS A 148 -8.22 -14.69 -5.21
C HIS A 148 -7.87 -16.17 -5.22
N LYS A 149 -8.26 -16.87 -6.29
CA LYS A 149 -7.81 -18.24 -6.54
C LYS A 149 -6.38 -18.21 -7.05
N LEU A 150 -5.43 -18.60 -6.19
CA LEU A 150 -4.05 -18.82 -6.62
C LEU A 150 -4.00 -19.96 -7.65
N SER A 151 -3.36 -19.72 -8.79
CA SER A 151 -3.11 -20.77 -9.79
C SER A 151 -1.94 -21.64 -9.32
N VAL A 152 -2.23 -22.60 -8.47
CA VAL A 152 -1.27 -23.58 -7.94
C VAL A 152 -1.45 -24.90 -8.71
N ASP A 153 -0.34 -25.50 -9.13
CA ASP A 153 -0.34 -26.83 -9.74
C ASP A 153 -0.65 -27.90 -8.67
N PRO A 154 -1.79 -28.62 -8.77
CA PRO A 154 -2.17 -29.64 -7.79
C PRO A 154 -1.24 -30.85 -7.78
N ALA A 155 -0.44 -31.07 -8.84
CA ALA A 155 0.55 -32.14 -8.87
C ALA A 155 1.81 -31.81 -8.04
N ARG A 156 2.00 -30.56 -7.63
CA ARG A 156 3.16 -30.11 -6.87
C ARG A 156 2.91 -30.26 -5.36
N PRO A 157 3.78 -30.97 -4.61
CA PRO A 157 3.57 -31.19 -3.19
C PRO A 157 3.74 -29.88 -2.39
N PRO A 158 2.98 -29.70 -1.29
CA PRO A 158 3.13 -28.53 -0.42
C PRO A 158 4.51 -28.53 0.26
N ILE A 159 5.11 -27.35 0.36
CA ILE A 159 6.43 -27.16 1.00
C ILE A 159 6.24 -26.46 2.33
N ARG A 160 6.58 -27.13 3.43
CA ARG A 160 6.61 -26.54 4.76
C ARG A 160 7.89 -25.71 4.94
N GLN A 161 7.75 -24.40 5.04
CA GLN A 161 8.87 -23.53 5.38
C GLN A 161 9.14 -23.57 6.89
N LYS A 162 10.42 -23.56 7.27
CA LYS A 162 10.82 -23.47 8.68
C LYS A 162 10.40 -22.10 9.24
N LYS A 163 9.77 -22.09 10.42
CA LYS A 163 9.42 -20.85 11.13
C LYS A 163 10.70 -20.03 11.35
N ARG A 164 10.66 -18.74 11.01
CA ARG A 164 11.75 -17.81 11.33
C ARG A 164 11.68 -17.48 12.83
N ASN A 165 12.84 -17.48 13.49
CA ASN A 165 12.96 -16.95 14.84
C ASN A 165 13.06 -15.44 14.75
N PHE A 166 12.27 -14.73 15.56
CA PHE A 166 12.38 -13.27 15.72
C PHE A 166 12.86 -12.97 17.14
N ALA A 167 13.36 -11.76 17.36
CA ALA A 167 13.65 -11.25 18.69
C ALA A 167 12.40 -11.27 19.58
N PRO A 168 12.54 -11.42 20.91
CA PRO A 168 11.41 -11.58 21.84
C PRO A 168 10.40 -10.42 21.78
N GLU A 169 10.88 -9.18 21.64
CA GLU A 169 10.05 -7.98 21.48
C GLU A 169 9.12 -8.08 20.25
N ARG A 170 9.64 -8.57 19.13
CA ARG A 170 8.85 -8.79 17.91
C ARG A 170 7.87 -9.95 18.06
N HIS A 171 8.19 -10.98 18.85
CA HIS A 171 7.25 -12.07 19.13
C HIS A 171 6.04 -11.58 19.92
N GLN A 172 6.24 -10.70 20.88
CA GLN A 172 5.14 -10.13 21.65
C GLN A 172 4.20 -9.32 20.76
N ALA A 173 4.73 -8.39 19.96
CA ALA A 173 3.93 -7.60 19.03
C ALA A 173 3.18 -8.47 18.00
N ILE A 174 3.82 -9.53 17.48
CA ILE A 174 3.15 -10.48 16.57
C ILE A 174 2.02 -11.21 17.28
N ALA A 175 2.22 -11.63 18.54
CA ALA A 175 1.19 -12.36 19.28
C ALA A 175 -0.03 -11.47 19.58
N GLU A 176 0.20 -10.23 20.00
CA GLU A 176 -0.85 -9.24 20.26
C GLU A 176 -1.65 -8.94 18.97
N GLU A 177 -0.98 -8.71 17.85
CA GLU A 177 -1.64 -8.46 16.56
C GLU A 177 -2.43 -9.68 16.08
N VAL A 178 -1.88 -10.89 16.22
CA VAL A 178 -2.59 -12.14 15.85
C VAL A 178 -3.87 -12.33 16.68
N ILE A 179 -3.82 -12.05 17.98
CA ILE A 179 -5.01 -12.12 18.85
C ILE A 179 -6.07 -11.13 18.37
N LYS A 180 -5.67 -9.89 18.06
CA LYS A 180 -6.56 -8.85 17.55
C LYS A 180 -7.23 -9.25 16.23
N LEU A 181 -6.48 -9.85 15.30
CA LEU A 181 -7.01 -10.30 14.02
C LEU A 181 -7.95 -11.52 14.15
N LEU A 182 -7.68 -12.42 15.10
CA LEU A 182 -8.56 -13.55 15.42
C LEU A 182 -9.89 -13.08 16.02
N GLN A 183 -9.84 -12.10 16.93
CA GLN A 183 -11.04 -11.49 17.52
C GLN A 183 -11.91 -10.82 16.44
N ALA A 184 -11.29 -10.13 15.49
CA ALA A 184 -11.97 -9.53 14.34
C ALA A 184 -12.42 -10.54 13.25
N GLY A 185 -12.08 -11.82 13.38
CA GLY A 185 -12.47 -12.86 12.41
C GLY A 185 -11.78 -12.74 11.04
N PHE A 186 -10.63 -12.07 10.97
CA PHE A 186 -9.87 -11.90 9.73
C PHE A 186 -8.96 -13.09 9.39
N ILE A 187 -8.60 -13.90 10.39
CA ILE A 187 -7.73 -15.08 10.25
C ILE A 187 -8.24 -16.27 11.05
#